data_AF-A0A969G7Q5-F1
#
_entry.id   AF-A0A969G7Q5-F1
#
_cell.length_a   1.000
_cell.length_b   1.000
_cell.length_c   1.000
_cell.angle_alpha   90.00
_cell.angle_beta   90.00
_cell.angle_gamma   90.00
#
_symmetry.space_group_name_H-M   'P 1'
#
loop_
_entity.id
_entity.type
_entity.pdbx_description
1 polymer ?
#
loop_
_entity_poly.entity_id
_entity_poly.type
_entity_poly.pdbx_seq_one_letter_code
_entity_poly.pdbx_strand_id
1 'polypeptide(L)'
;MKIDEKAETTDARKRKVKNFWIFTGILLVMTLLFALGGNSTFRNLFGIVAFLAIVNFYLLRPASFYFQNTFLPILENAYDKFIRFALRGRNPMFFFIGTIGLFIGAFMLLGAFMPKVIFFPTVPPQYINVFVEMPFGTDIEQTNELTKEIEEKVTKTVEPYKVAVDAILTQIGEGTGDPGQPSGDGGSTPNKARVTVSFVQPEYRQGVNTMDVLEAVRRDLEGYAGVSIVVDKNADGPPTGKPVNIELQGEDVNRLSELSTDIIKYINSKKINGIEELQADVKLAKPQLLVEVDREAARRYGVSTRDIGMALRSSIYGSEVTDLKIGDDEYPIFIRLSEKYRHNIDALMNQPITFRNPGNGQIAQVPISAVAKIQYSTTYTSIKRKDTERAITVFSNVTADANPNEVVSEIKLAMEDYQMPEGYSYKFTGEQEETSRPMWLPIANVLVY
;
A
#
# COMPACT_ATOMS: atom_id res chain seq x y z
N MET A 1 11.70 32.59 42.43
CA MET A 1 12.49 31.44 42.93
C MET A 1 13.05 31.84 44.29
N LYS A 2 12.79 31.10 45.38
CA LYS A 2 13.46 31.41 46.66
C LYS A 2 14.96 31.15 46.46
N ILE A 3 15.75 32.21 46.54
CA ILE A 3 17.22 32.14 46.48
C ILE A 3 17.63 31.28 47.67
N ASP A 4 18.42 30.24 47.43
CA ASP A 4 18.88 29.38 48.52
C ASP A 4 19.96 30.19 49.22
N GLU A 5 19.69 30.70 50.42
CA GLU A 5 20.58 31.65 51.09
C GLU A 5 21.62 30.91 51.94
N LYS A 6 22.90 31.30 51.84
CA LYS A 6 23.94 30.75 52.73
C LYS A 6 23.59 31.18 54.16
N ALA A 7 23.61 30.24 55.11
CA ALA A 7 23.29 30.53 56.51
C ALA A 7 24.22 31.64 57.06
N GLU A 8 23.64 32.71 57.61
CA GLU A 8 24.34 33.94 58.00
C GLU A 8 25.33 33.77 59.17
N THR A 9 25.18 32.72 59.99
CA THR A 9 26.06 32.44 61.13
C THR A 9 26.67 31.03 61.06
N THR A 10 27.91 30.89 61.51
CA THR A 10 28.64 29.60 61.58
C THR A 10 27.90 28.56 62.42
N ASP A 11 27.21 29.01 63.47
CA ASP A 11 26.39 28.17 64.34
C ASP A 11 25.10 27.69 63.67
N ALA A 12 24.44 28.54 62.87
CA ALA A 12 23.28 28.12 62.09
C ALA A 12 23.66 27.08 61.01
N ARG A 13 24.85 27.21 60.41
CA ARG A 13 25.38 26.22 59.46
C ARG A 13 25.66 24.88 60.14
N LYS A 14 26.32 24.88 61.30
CA LYS A 14 26.57 23.66 62.09
C LYS A 14 25.26 22.97 62.52
N ARG A 15 24.24 23.74 62.92
CA ARG A 15 22.92 23.20 63.26
C ARG A 15 22.21 22.57 62.05
N LYS A 16 22.22 23.23 60.88
CA LYS A 16 21.61 22.67 59.66
C LYS A 16 22.29 21.39 59.19
N VAL A 17 23.63 21.33 59.27
CA VAL A 17 24.41 20.11 58.96
C VAL A 17 24.08 19.00 59.96
N LYS A 18 24.03 19.31 61.26
CA LYS A 18 23.70 18.33 62.30
C LYS A 18 22.28 17.78 62.13
N ASN A 19 21.30 18.65 61.88
CA ASN A 19 19.91 18.26 61.66
C ASN A 19 19.74 17.43 60.38
N PHE A 20 20.49 17.74 59.33
CA PHE A 20 20.55 16.93 58.11
C PHE A 20 21.05 15.51 58.40
N TRP A 21 22.18 15.37 59.08
CA TRP A 21 22.72 14.05 59.43
C TRP A 21 21.82 13.25 60.37
N ILE A 22 21.14 13.92 61.32
CA ILE A 22 20.14 13.29 62.18
C ILE A 22 18.96 12.78 61.33
N PHE A 23 18.44 13.62 60.44
CA PHE A 23 17.31 13.27 59.58
C PHE A 23 17.64 12.12 58.61
N THR A 24 18.76 12.21 57.90
CA THR A 24 19.23 11.15 56.99
C THR A 24 19.58 9.88 57.77
N GLY A 25 20.14 9.98 58.97
CA GLY A 25 20.42 8.84 59.85
C GLY A 25 19.15 8.12 60.30
N ILE A 26 18.10 8.86 60.69
CA ILE A 26 16.78 8.29 61.02
C ILE A 26 16.19 7.58 59.80
N LEU A 27 16.26 8.20 58.62
CA LEU A 27 15.75 7.58 57.39
C LEU A 27 16.48 6.28 57.04
N LEU A 28 17.81 6.23 57.19
CA LEU A 28 18.60 5.02 56.95
C LEU A 28 18.30 3.90 57.96
N VAL A 29 18.08 4.24 59.23
CA VAL A 29 17.65 3.27 60.25
C VAL A 29 16.26 2.73 59.93
N MET A 30 15.32 3.59 59.51
CA MET A 30 13.99 3.17 59.07
C MET A 30 14.05 2.28 57.82
N THR A 31 14.90 2.60 56.85
CA THR A 31 15.17 1.74 55.68
C THR A 31 15.65 0.35 56.12
N LEU A 32 16.57 0.28 57.09
CA LEU A 32 17.12 -0.98 57.60
C LEU A 32 16.10 -1.79 58.41
N LEU A 33 15.27 -1.13 59.22
CA LEU A 33 14.18 -1.77 59.96
C LEU A 33 13.12 -2.37 59.01
N PHE A 34 12.71 -1.64 57.98
CA PHE A 34 11.76 -2.17 56.98
C PHE A 34 12.38 -3.22 56.06
N ALA A 35 13.71 -3.21 55.88
CA ALA A 35 14.42 -4.29 55.20
C ALA A 35 14.39 -5.60 56.00
N LEU A 36 14.55 -5.53 57.32
CA LEU A 36 14.44 -6.68 58.22
C LEU A 36 12.99 -7.17 58.38
N GLY A 37 12.02 -6.25 58.32
CA GLY A 37 10.57 -6.55 58.39
C GLY A 37 9.93 -7.04 57.09
N GLY A 38 10.70 -7.27 56.03
CA GLY A 38 10.21 -7.82 54.75
C GLY A 38 9.34 -6.89 53.89
N ASN A 39 9.18 -5.62 54.26
CA ASN A 39 8.29 -4.69 53.57
C ASN A 39 9.04 -3.84 52.52
N SER A 40 9.09 -4.34 51.29
CA SER A 40 9.87 -3.79 50.19
C SER A 40 9.50 -2.35 49.80
N THR A 41 8.22 -1.96 49.93
CA THR A 41 7.73 -0.63 49.52
C THR A 41 8.29 0.47 50.42
N PHE A 42 8.19 0.30 51.74
CA PHE A 42 8.67 1.30 52.70
C PHE A 42 10.20 1.37 52.73
N ARG A 43 10.89 0.23 52.60
CA ARG A 43 12.35 0.19 52.44
C ARG A 43 12.81 1.07 51.27
N ASN A 44 12.22 0.87 50.09
CA ASN A 44 12.61 1.60 48.89
C ASN A 44 12.24 3.09 49.00
N LEU A 45 11.07 3.44 49.55
CA LEU A 45 10.65 4.83 49.73
C LEU A 45 11.63 5.59 50.64
N PHE A 46 11.90 5.10 51.85
CA PHE A 46 12.83 5.77 52.78
C PHE A 46 14.27 5.76 52.26
N GLY A 47 14.68 4.70 51.54
CA GLY A 47 15.99 4.61 50.90
C GLY A 47 16.19 5.65 49.80
N ILE A 48 15.18 5.84 48.93
CA ILE A 48 15.20 6.87 47.88
C ILE A 48 15.21 8.27 48.49
N VAL A 49 14.41 8.52 49.53
CA VAL A 49 14.40 9.84 50.20
C VAL A 49 15.73 10.12 50.88
N ALA A 50 16.35 9.14 51.54
CA ALA A 50 17.68 9.28 52.13
C ALA A 50 18.76 9.54 51.06
N PHE A 51 18.71 8.79 49.95
CA PHE A 51 19.61 8.98 48.81
C PHE A 51 19.45 10.37 48.19
N LEU A 52 18.22 10.80 47.90
CA LEU A 52 17.93 12.14 47.37
C LEU A 52 18.36 13.23 48.35
N ALA A 53 18.23 13.04 49.66
CA ALA A 53 18.70 13.99 50.66
C ALA A 53 20.23 14.15 50.60
N ILE A 54 20.98 13.04 50.50
CA ILE A 54 22.45 13.03 50.35
C ILE A 54 22.87 13.70 49.03
N VAL A 55 22.27 13.30 47.92
CA VAL A 55 22.54 13.88 46.59
C VAL A 55 22.21 15.36 46.59
N ASN A 56 21.10 15.77 47.20
CA ASN A 56 20.76 17.19 47.31
C ASN A 56 21.82 17.95 48.09
N PHE A 57 22.19 17.46 49.28
CA PHE A 57 23.13 18.16 50.14
C PHE A 57 24.55 18.27 49.56
N TYR A 58 25.05 17.22 48.89
CA TYR A 58 26.41 17.16 48.37
C TYR A 58 26.56 17.59 46.91
N LEU A 59 25.54 17.41 46.07
CA LEU A 59 25.61 17.69 44.64
C LEU A 59 24.71 18.87 44.25
N LEU A 60 23.39 18.77 44.46
CA LEU A 60 22.44 19.75 43.92
C LEU A 60 22.55 21.11 44.61
N ARG A 61 22.74 21.14 45.92
CA ARG A 61 22.83 22.36 46.70
C ARG A 61 24.09 23.17 46.37
N PRO A 62 25.32 22.62 46.38
CA PRO A 62 26.49 23.36 45.93
C PRO A 62 26.43 23.71 44.44
N ALA A 63 25.86 22.86 43.58
CA ALA A 63 25.62 23.19 42.18
C ALA A 63 24.65 24.36 42.02
N SER A 64 23.57 24.41 42.80
CA SER A 64 22.62 25.54 42.85
C SER A 64 23.31 26.82 43.29
N PHE A 65 24.16 26.76 44.33
CA PHE A 65 24.96 27.92 44.74
C PHE A 65 25.95 28.37 43.67
N TYR A 66 26.60 27.45 42.95
CA TYR A 66 27.49 27.80 41.84
C TYR A 66 26.72 28.42 40.68
N PHE A 67 25.57 27.84 40.32
CA PHE A 67 24.68 28.37 39.30
C PHE A 67 24.19 29.77 39.67
N GLN A 68 23.75 29.99 40.91
CA GLN A 68 23.24 31.28 41.39
C GLN A 68 24.30 32.36 41.54
N ASN A 69 25.52 32.02 41.95
CA ASN A 69 26.56 33.02 42.22
C ASN A 69 27.50 33.27 41.02
N THR A 70 27.55 32.34 40.07
CA THR A 70 28.45 32.44 38.91
C THR A 70 27.66 32.49 37.61
N PHE A 71 26.85 31.47 37.32
CA PHE A 71 26.20 31.34 36.01
C PHE A 71 25.05 32.34 35.82
N LEU A 72 24.16 32.50 36.79
CA LEU A 72 23.05 33.44 36.73
C LEU A 72 23.55 34.88 36.58
N PRO A 73 24.51 35.38 37.36
CA PRO A 73 25.01 36.74 37.18
C PRO A 73 25.70 36.93 35.82
N ILE A 74 26.38 35.90 35.28
CA ILE A 74 26.95 35.98 33.92
C ILE A 74 25.84 36.10 32.87
N LEU A 75 24.80 35.28 32.98
CA LEU A 75 23.66 35.30 32.06
C LEU A 75 22.86 36.60 32.18
N GLU A 76 22.60 37.06 33.40
CA GLU A 76 21.92 38.34 33.70
C GLU A 76 22.72 39.51 33.15
N ASN A 77 24.05 39.55 33.37
CA ASN A 77 24.89 40.60 32.82
C ASN A 77 24.99 40.55 31.30
N ALA A 78 25.01 39.35 30.69
CA ALA A 78 25.00 39.19 29.24
C ALA A 78 23.66 39.65 28.64
N TYR A 79 22.55 39.29 29.27
CA TYR A 79 21.21 39.69 28.88
C TYR A 79 20.97 41.19 29.07
N ASP A 80 21.37 41.77 30.22
CA ASP A 80 21.31 43.22 30.48
C ASP A 80 22.16 43.98 29.46
N LYS A 81 23.38 43.51 29.15
CA LYS A 81 24.20 44.09 28.08
C LYS A 81 23.52 44.00 26.71
N PHE A 82 22.88 42.87 26.39
CA PHE A 82 22.16 42.67 25.14
C PHE A 82 20.93 43.58 25.03
N ILE A 83 20.10 43.68 26.07
CA ILE A 83 18.95 44.59 26.09
C ILE A 83 19.41 46.03 25.99
N ARG A 84 20.39 46.44 26.82
CA ARG A 84 20.91 47.81 26.76
C ARG A 84 21.48 48.12 25.38
N PHE A 85 22.14 47.15 24.73
CA PHE A 85 22.58 47.30 23.35
C PHE A 85 21.39 47.42 22.38
N ALA A 86 20.38 46.55 22.49
CA ALA A 86 19.22 46.53 21.61
C ALA A 86 18.32 47.78 21.77
N LEU A 87 18.23 48.33 22.98
CA LEU A 87 17.40 49.48 23.32
C LEU A 87 18.12 50.84 23.23
N ARG A 88 19.43 50.86 22.95
CA ARG A 88 20.20 52.11 22.91
C ARG A 88 20.09 52.82 21.55
N GLY A 89 19.67 54.08 21.57
CA GLY A 89 19.71 54.97 20.42
C GLY A 89 18.81 54.51 19.27
N ARG A 90 19.40 54.25 18.10
CA ARG A 90 18.69 53.81 16.88
C ARG A 90 18.64 52.28 16.72
N ASN A 91 19.25 51.53 17.62
CA ASN A 91 19.30 50.07 17.57
C ASN A 91 17.91 49.39 17.58
N PRO A 92 16.88 49.87 18.31
CA PRO A 92 15.53 49.27 18.24
C PRO A 92 14.96 49.20 16.83
N MET A 93 15.22 50.23 16.02
CA MET A 93 14.75 50.30 14.64
C MET A 93 15.47 49.27 13.75
N PHE A 94 16.77 49.04 13.98
CA PHE A 94 17.52 47.97 13.30
C PHE A 94 17.04 46.58 13.71
N PHE A 95 16.70 46.36 14.98
CA PHE A 95 16.11 45.09 15.42
C PHE A 95 14.74 44.86 14.80
N PHE A 96 13.89 45.89 14.75
CA PHE A 96 12.57 45.81 14.11
C PHE A 96 12.66 45.53 12.61
N ILE A 97 13.47 46.30 11.88
CA ILE A 97 13.73 46.07 10.44
C ILE A 97 14.41 44.72 10.24
N GLY A 98 15.33 44.33 11.12
CA GLY A 98 15.98 43.03 11.11
C GLY A 98 15.01 41.87 11.30
N THR A 99 14.01 42.00 12.18
CA THR A 99 12.96 40.97 12.34
C THR A 99 12.06 40.85 11.11
N ILE A 100 11.69 41.97 10.49
CA ILE A 100 10.93 41.96 9.23
C ILE A 100 11.78 41.38 8.10
N GLY A 101 13.06 41.75 8.03
CA GLY A 101 14.01 41.21 7.07
C GLY A 101 14.26 39.72 7.26
N LEU A 102 14.34 39.24 8.50
CA LEU A 102 14.44 37.81 8.83
C LEU A 102 13.17 37.06 8.43
N PHE A 103 12.00 37.66 8.63
CA PHE A 103 10.71 37.10 8.22
C PHE A 103 10.63 36.96 6.70
N ILE A 104 10.92 38.02 5.94
CA ILE A 104 10.97 37.98 4.48
C ILE A 104 12.07 37.00 4.01
N GLY A 105 13.23 37.03 4.66
CA GLY A 105 14.34 36.12 4.40
C GLY A 105 13.96 34.66 4.62
N ALA A 106 13.16 34.35 5.66
CA ALA A 106 12.66 33.01 5.91
C ALA A 106 11.73 32.52 4.78
N PHE A 107 10.84 33.39 4.26
CA PHE A 107 10.02 33.05 3.08
C PHE A 107 10.84 32.88 1.81
N MET A 108 11.83 33.74 1.59
CA MET A 108 12.75 33.60 0.45
C MET A 108 13.56 32.31 0.53
N LEU A 109 14.03 31.95 1.73
CA LEU A 109 14.79 30.72 1.97
C LEU A 109 13.89 29.49 1.81
N LEU A 110 12.65 29.55 2.29
CA LEU A 110 11.66 28.50 2.08
C LEU A 110 11.27 28.35 0.60
N GLY A 111 11.20 29.45 -0.16
CA GLY A 111 10.93 29.41 -1.60
C GLY A 111 12.13 28.88 -2.40
N ALA A 112 13.36 29.22 -2.00
CA ALA A 112 14.59 28.75 -2.65
C ALA A 112 14.93 27.29 -2.29
N PHE A 113 14.56 26.84 -1.09
CA PHE A 113 14.82 25.51 -0.56
C PHE A 113 13.53 24.88 -0.04
N MET A 114 12.51 24.80 -0.89
CA MET A 114 11.26 24.16 -0.49
C MET A 114 11.53 22.69 -0.17
N PRO A 115 11.30 22.22 1.07
CA PRO A 115 11.53 20.84 1.41
C PRO A 115 10.56 19.98 0.59
N LYS A 116 11.08 18.87 0.06
CA LYS A 116 10.27 17.88 -0.64
C LYS A 116 9.21 17.34 0.32
N VAL A 117 7.95 17.68 0.08
CA VAL A 117 6.82 17.13 0.84
C VAL A 117 6.66 15.69 0.37
N ILE A 118 6.73 14.75 1.31
CA ILE A 118 6.43 13.34 1.11
C ILE A 118 5.35 13.00 2.14
N PHE A 119 4.23 12.41 1.70
CA PHE A 119 3.07 12.20 2.56
C PHE A 119 3.34 11.09 3.60
N PHE A 120 3.95 9.99 3.16
CA PHE A 120 4.42 8.92 4.03
C PHE A 120 5.91 8.62 3.80
N PRO A 121 6.71 8.49 4.86
CA PRO A 121 8.07 8.01 4.73
C PRO A 121 8.06 6.58 4.19
N THR A 122 9.02 6.25 3.33
CA THR A 122 9.18 4.89 2.82
C THR A 122 9.73 3.99 3.93
N VAL A 123 8.85 3.25 4.59
CA VAL A 123 9.25 2.24 5.58
C VAL A 123 9.86 1.04 4.85
N PRO A 124 10.97 0.45 5.34
CA PRO A 124 11.51 -0.78 4.79
C PRO A 124 10.45 -1.90 4.83
N PRO A 125 10.17 -2.60 3.71
CA PRO A 125 9.09 -3.56 3.65
C PRO A 125 9.23 -4.70 4.65
N GLN A 126 8.08 -5.21 5.10
CA GLN A 126 7.96 -6.50 5.80
C GLN A 126 7.84 -7.66 4.82
N TYR A 127 7.21 -7.42 3.67
CA TYR A 127 7.18 -8.36 2.55
C TYR A 127 7.17 -7.60 1.23
N ILE A 128 7.65 -8.25 0.19
CA ILE A 128 7.62 -7.78 -1.20
C ILE A 128 6.71 -8.72 -1.99
N ASN A 129 5.85 -8.15 -2.81
CA ASN A 129 5.03 -8.88 -3.76
C ASN A 129 5.54 -8.64 -5.18
N VAL A 130 5.76 -9.73 -5.90
CA VAL A 130 5.97 -9.74 -7.34
C VAL A 130 4.66 -10.17 -7.98
N PHE A 131 3.98 -9.24 -8.62
CA PHE A 131 2.76 -9.48 -9.37
C PHE A 131 3.11 -9.79 -10.82
N VAL A 132 2.69 -10.95 -11.29
CA VAL A 132 2.92 -11.42 -12.65
C VAL A 132 1.58 -11.45 -13.36
N GLU A 133 1.42 -10.65 -14.41
CA GLU A 133 0.24 -10.64 -15.27
C GLU A 133 0.62 -11.05 -16.69
N MET A 134 0.08 -12.19 -17.12
CA MET A 134 0.18 -12.66 -18.50
C MET A 134 -1.00 -12.17 -19.35
N PRO A 135 -0.90 -12.28 -20.68
CA PRO A 135 -2.00 -11.94 -21.58
C PRO A 135 -3.30 -12.69 -21.24
N PHE A 136 -4.43 -12.07 -21.52
CA PHE A 136 -5.73 -12.70 -21.27
C PHE A 136 -5.95 -13.91 -22.19
N GLY A 137 -6.54 -14.96 -21.62
CA GLY A 137 -6.75 -16.23 -22.33
C GLY A 137 -5.63 -17.24 -22.17
N THR A 138 -4.54 -16.90 -21.46
CA THR A 138 -3.52 -17.88 -21.08
C THR A 138 -4.08 -18.87 -20.07
N ASP A 139 -3.73 -20.15 -20.26
CA ASP A 139 -4.11 -21.24 -19.37
C ASP A 139 -3.37 -21.15 -18.03
N ILE A 140 -4.01 -21.64 -16.96
CA ILE A 140 -3.44 -21.61 -15.61
C ILE A 140 -2.15 -22.44 -15.50
N GLU A 141 -2.03 -23.53 -16.27
CA GLU A 141 -0.81 -24.35 -16.27
C GLU A 141 0.36 -23.60 -16.89
N GLN A 142 0.13 -22.79 -17.92
CA GLN A 142 1.15 -21.93 -18.51
C GLN A 142 1.54 -20.80 -17.55
N THR A 143 0.57 -20.28 -16.78
CA THR A 143 0.86 -19.35 -15.68
C THR A 143 1.77 -20.00 -14.65
N ASN A 144 1.48 -21.23 -14.26
CA ASN A 144 2.24 -22.00 -13.30
C ASN A 144 3.68 -22.27 -13.79
N GLU A 145 3.86 -22.66 -15.04
CA GLU A 145 5.19 -22.88 -15.64
C GLU A 145 6.05 -21.62 -15.59
N LEU A 146 5.53 -20.48 -16.06
CA LEU A 146 6.26 -19.21 -16.02
C LEU A 146 6.51 -18.75 -14.58
N THR A 147 5.54 -18.90 -13.69
CA THR A 147 5.66 -18.47 -12.29
C THR A 147 6.74 -19.26 -11.57
N LYS A 148 6.91 -20.56 -11.88
CA LYS A 148 8.02 -21.36 -11.33
C LYS A 148 9.38 -20.85 -11.79
N GLU A 149 9.51 -20.43 -13.05
CA GLU A 149 10.75 -19.82 -13.54
C GLU A 149 11.05 -18.50 -12.80
N ILE A 150 10.03 -17.67 -12.61
CA ILE A 150 10.14 -16.40 -11.86
C ILE A 150 10.49 -16.68 -10.39
N GLU A 151 9.84 -17.66 -9.75
CA GLU A 151 10.14 -18.06 -8.37
C GLU A 151 11.59 -18.51 -8.23
N GLU A 152 12.10 -19.33 -9.16
CA GLU A 152 13.49 -19.77 -9.13
C GLU A 152 14.46 -18.60 -9.30
N LYS A 153 14.12 -17.64 -10.18
CA LYS A 153 14.91 -16.42 -10.37
C LYS A 153 14.91 -15.56 -9.11
N VAL A 154 13.75 -15.25 -8.55
CA VAL A 154 13.60 -14.49 -7.30
C VAL A 154 14.40 -15.15 -6.17
N THR A 155 14.30 -16.48 -6.03
CA THR A 155 15.06 -17.24 -5.03
C THR A 155 16.56 -17.03 -5.18
N LYS A 156 17.09 -17.09 -6.41
CA LYS A 156 18.51 -16.81 -6.69
C LYS A 156 18.89 -15.35 -6.39
N THR A 157 18.02 -14.39 -6.71
CA THR A 157 18.28 -12.96 -6.45
C THR A 157 18.33 -12.66 -4.95
N VAL A 158 17.50 -13.33 -4.14
CA VAL A 158 17.43 -13.10 -2.69
C VAL A 158 18.40 -13.97 -1.87
N GLU A 159 19.05 -14.97 -2.47
CA GLU A 159 20.02 -15.85 -1.77
C GLU A 159 21.14 -15.08 -1.03
N PRO A 160 21.73 -13.98 -1.57
CA PRO A 160 22.69 -13.15 -0.82
C PRO A 160 22.09 -12.51 0.44
N TYR A 161 20.77 -12.34 0.47
CA TYR A 161 20.00 -11.70 1.54
C TYR A 161 19.23 -12.72 2.39
N LYS A 162 19.53 -14.01 2.28
CA LYS A 162 18.82 -15.12 2.95
C LYS A 162 18.63 -14.94 4.45
N VAL A 163 19.55 -14.26 5.12
CA VAL A 163 19.46 -13.96 6.56
C VAL A 163 18.25 -13.07 6.89
N ALA A 164 17.82 -12.23 5.94
CA ALA A 164 16.67 -11.35 6.09
C ALA A 164 15.35 -11.97 5.60
N VAL A 165 15.40 -13.06 4.82
CA VAL A 165 14.23 -13.71 4.21
C VAL A 165 13.70 -14.80 5.13
N ASP A 166 12.41 -14.77 5.42
CA ASP A 166 11.72 -15.77 6.24
C ASP A 166 11.08 -16.85 5.36
N ALA A 167 10.29 -16.45 4.36
CA ALA A 167 9.58 -17.35 3.48
C ALA A 167 9.34 -16.74 2.09
N ILE A 168 9.25 -17.61 1.08
CA ILE A 168 8.77 -17.25 -0.27
C ILE A 168 7.48 -18.03 -0.50
N LEU A 169 6.42 -17.33 -0.89
CA LEU A 169 5.10 -17.90 -1.14
C LEU A 169 4.65 -17.58 -2.55
N THR A 170 4.29 -18.61 -3.31
CA THR A 170 3.77 -18.47 -4.67
C THR A 170 2.28 -18.78 -4.70
N GLN A 171 1.50 -17.91 -5.35
CA GLN A 171 0.07 -18.08 -5.56
C GLN A 171 -0.27 -17.84 -7.02
N ILE A 172 -1.16 -18.66 -7.57
CA ILE A 172 -1.53 -18.64 -8.99
C ILE A 172 -3.05 -18.68 -9.08
N GLY A 173 -3.63 -17.85 -9.95
CA GLY A 173 -5.03 -17.96 -10.32
C GLY A 173 -6.05 -17.41 -9.33
N GLU A 174 -5.79 -17.37 -8.02
CA GLU A 174 -6.76 -16.90 -7.03
C GLU A 174 -6.07 -16.06 -5.94
N GLY A 175 -6.66 -14.90 -5.62
CA GLY A 175 -6.10 -13.98 -4.64
C GLY A 175 -4.75 -13.37 -5.05
N THR A 176 -4.44 -13.38 -6.36
CA THR A 176 -3.17 -12.92 -6.94
C THR A 176 -3.19 -11.44 -7.34
N GLY A 177 -4.33 -10.76 -7.19
CA GLY A 177 -4.46 -9.33 -7.46
C GLY A 177 -3.65 -8.47 -6.49
N ASP A 178 -3.16 -7.34 -7.00
CA ASP A 178 -2.53 -6.30 -6.20
C ASP A 178 -3.60 -5.51 -5.42
N PRO A 179 -3.57 -5.51 -4.07
CA PRO A 179 -4.50 -4.72 -3.25
C PRO A 179 -4.44 -3.22 -3.51
N GLY A 180 -3.30 -2.71 -4.00
CA GLY A 180 -3.10 -1.31 -4.37
C GLY A 180 -3.64 -0.95 -5.75
N GLN A 181 -4.01 -1.95 -6.58
CA GLN A 181 -4.66 -1.68 -7.86
C GLN A 181 -6.16 -1.41 -7.67
N PRO A 182 -6.73 -0.43 -8.39
CA PRO A 182 -8.18 -0.19 -8.43
C PRO A 182 -8.99 -1.44 -8.82
N SER A 183 -8.35 -2.37 -9.52
CA SER A 183 -8.92 -3.63 -9.99
C SER A 183 -9.32 -4.57 -8.85
N GLY A 184 -8.64 -4.53 -7.69
CA GLY A 184 -9.01 -5.26 -6.48
C GLY A 184 -9.40 -6.72 -6.74
N ASP A 185 -8.62 -7.43 -7.55
CA ASP A 185 -8.96 -8.76 -8.06
C ASP A 185 -8.83 -9.83 -6.96
N GLY A 186 -9.81 -9.88 -6.06
CA GLY A 186 -10.05 -10.99 -5.12
C GLY A 186 -10.78 -12.18 -5.76
N GLY A 187 -10.85 -12.24 -7.10
CA GLY A 187 -11.53 -13.29 -7.86
C GLY A 187 -10.57 -14.23 -8.59
N SER A 188 -11.15 -15.21 -9.30
CA SER A 188 -10.37 -16.12 -10.15
C SER A 188 -9.78 -15.38 -11.35
N THR A 189 -8.46 -15.33 -11.41
CA THR A 189 -7.61 -14.68 -12.42
C THR A 189 -6.55 -15.67 -12.92
N PRO A 190 -6.92 -16.65 -13.77
CA PRO A 190 -6.01 -17.71 -14.22
C PRO A 190 -4.71 -17.23 -14.86
N ASN A 191 -4.72 -16.04 -15.47
CA ASN A 191 -3.58 -15.41 -16.12
C ASN A 191 -2.68 -14.58 -15.17
N LYS A 192 -2.94 -14.59 -13.86
CA LYS A 192 -2.20 -13.82 -12.86
C LYS A 192 -1.56 -14.74 -11.81
N ALA A 193 -0.39 -14.33 -11.35
CA ALA A 193 0.32 -14.95 -10.24
C ALA A 193 0.93 -13.90 -9.31
N ARG A 194 1.17 -14.31 -8.06
CA ARG A 194 1.81 -13.50 -7.04
C ARG A 194 2.90 -14.31 -6.35
N VAL A 195 4.13 -13.80 -6.35
CA VAL A 195 5.23 -14.34 -5.55
C VAL A 195 5.53 -13.36 -4.41
N THR A 196 5.33 -13.78 -3.18
CA THR A 196 5.53 -12.98 -1.98
C THR A 196 6.81 -13.40 -1.28
N VAL A 197 7.74 -12.48 -1.11
CA VAL A 197 8.95 -12.67 -0.30
C VAL A 197 8.72 -12.01 1.06
N SER A 198 8.59 -12.81 2.12
CA SER A 198 8.43 -12.35 3.49
C SER A 198 9.78 -12.19 4.17
N PHE A 199 9.95 -11.13 4.96
CA PHE A 199 11.18 -10.86 5.70
C PHE A 199 11.01 -11.13 7.20
N VAL A 200 12.11 -11.52 7.86
CA VAL A 200 12.16 -11.64 9.32
C VAL A 200 12.01 -10.26 9.98
N GLN A 201 11.77 -10.22 11.30
CA GLN A 201 11.65 -8.96 12.04
C GLN A 201 12.95 -8.13 11.92
N PRO A 202 12.88 -6.78 11.90
CA PRO A 202 14.02 -5.89 11.66
C PRO A 202 15.27 -6.20 12.50
N GLU A 203 15.10 -6.66 13.73
CA GLU A 203 16.16 -7.00 14.68
C GLU A 203 17.03 -8.18 14.21
N TYR A 204 16.45 -9.10 13.43
CA TYR A 204 17.12 -10.30 12.93
C TYR A 204 17.75 -10.14 11.54
N ARG A 205 17.56 -8.98 10.88
CA ARG A 205 18.03 -8.74 9.50
C ARG A 205 19.53 -8.48 9.36
N GLN A 206 20.28 -8.43 10.47
CA GLN A 206 21.74 -8.23 10.48
C GLN A 206 22.25 -7.04 9.64
N GLY A 207 21.46 -5.96 9.57
CA GLY A 207 21.80 -4.75 8.80
C GLY A 207 21.45 -4.79 7.31
N VAL A 208 20.80 -5.85 6.82
CA VAL A 208 20.25 -5.89 5.46
C VAL A 208 19.08 -4.91 5.34
N ASN A 209 19.17 -4.01 4.36
CA ASN A 209 18.07 -3.13 3.99
C ASN A 209 17.13 -3.84 3.01
N THR A 210 15.86 -3.99 3.37
CA THR A 210 14.87 -4.67 2.54
C THR A 210 14.49 -3.87 1.28
N MET A 211 14.77 -2.57 1.24
CA MET A 211 14.64 -1.77 0.01
C MET A 211 15.66 -2.19 -1.05
N ASP A 212 16.89 -2.53 -0.65
CA ASP A 212 17.93 -2.97 -1.59
C ASP A 212 17.53 -4.30 -2.25
N VAL A 213 16.87 -5.19 -1.47
CA VAL A 213 16.32 -6.45 -1.97
C VAL A 213 15.20 -6.19 -2.98
N LEU A 214 14.32 -5.22 -2.71
CA LEU A 214 13.26 -4.81 -3.63
C LEU A 214 13.82 -4.34 -4.96
N GLU A 215 14.79 -3.43 -4.95
CA GLU A 215 15.42 -2.94 -6.18
C GLU A 215 16.21 -4.04 -6.91
N ALA A 216 16.85 -4.96 -6.18
CA ALA A 216 17.55 -6.09 -6.77
C ALA A 216 16.58 -7.03 -7.51
N VAL A 217 15.46 -7.40 -6.87
CA VAL A 217 14.41 -8.23 -7.47
C VAL A 217 13.79 -7.52 -8.67
N ARG A 218 13.50 -6.22 -8.55
CA ARG A 218 12.95 -5.42 -9.65
C ARG A 218 13.86 -5.46 -10.88
N ARG A 219 15.13 -5.13 -10.71
CA ARG A 219 16.11 -5.08 -11.80
C ARG A 219 16.30 -6.45 -12.47
N ASP A 220 16.30 -7.52 -11.68
CA ASP A 220 16.53 -8.87 -12.21
C ASP A 220 15.29 -9.42 -12.94
N LEU A 221 14.08 -8.93 -12.62
CA LEU A 221 12.84 -9.32 -13.28
C LEU A 221 12.49 -8.47 -14.52
N GLU A 222 13.37 -7.58 -14.95
CA GLU A 222 13.22 -6.86 -16.21
C GLU A 222 13.46 -7.79 -17.43
N GLY A 223 12.77 -7.52 -18.54
CA GLY A 223 13.04 -8.14 -19.85
C GLY A 223 12.11 -9.29 -20.28
N TYR A 224 11.05 -9.59 -19.53
CA TYR A 224 10.04 -10.57 -19.96
C TYR A 224 9.12 -9.97 -21.03
N ALA A 225 9.24 -10.45 -22.27
CA ALA A 225 8.42 -9.99 -23.37
C ALA A 225 6.98 -10.53 -23.24
N GLY A 226 5.99 -9.64 -23.29
CA GLY A 226 4.57 -10.01 -23.27
C GLY A 226 4.02 -10.36 -21.89
N VAL A 227 4.79 -10.15 -20.82
CA VAL A 227 4.37 -10.37 -19.43
C VAL A 227 4.59 -9.07 -18.66
N SER A 228 3.57 -8.63 -17.94
CA SER A 228 3.67 -7.48 -17.03
C SER A 228 4.12 -7.99 -15.67
N ILE A 229 5.28 -7.53 -15.20
CA ILE A 229 5.79 -7.87 -13.87
C ILE A 229 5.93 -6.59 -13.06
N VAL A 230 5.20 -6.51 -11.96
CA VAL A 230 5.24 -5.36 -11.04
C VAL A 230 5.74 -5.84 -9.68
N VAL A 231 6.82 -5.23 -9.22
CA VAL A 231 7.39 -5.50 -7.88
C VAL A 231 7.01 -4.37 -6.95
N ASP A 232 6.27 -4.71 -5.90
CA ASP A 232 5.78 -3.73 -4.93
C ASP A 232 5.99 -4.19 -3.48
N LYS A 233 6.04 -3.21 -2.58
CA LYS A 233 6.14 -3.43 -1.13
C LYS A 233 4.76 -3.59 -0.50
N ASN A 234 4.74 -4.03 0.76
CA ASN A 234 3.53 -3.98 1.58
C ASN A 234 3.01 -2.54 1.72
N ALA A 235 1.68 -2.38 1.63
CA ALA A 235 1.02 -1.10 1.89
C ALA A 235 0.91 -0.88 3.40
N ASP A 236 1.71 0.05 3.94
CA ASP A 236 1.63 0.51 5.32
C ASP A 236 0.81 1.80 5.39
N GLY A 237 -0.41 1.72 5.93
CA GLY A 237 -1.32 2.88 6.07
C GLY A 237 -2.66 2.67 5.36
N PRO A 238 -3.55 3.68 5.38
CA PRO A 238 -4.79 3.65 4.61
C PRO A 238 -4.48 3.44 3.11
N PRO A 239 -5.26 2.64 2.37
CA PRO A 239 -5.03 2.42 0.95
C PRO A 239 -5.25 3.74 0.19
N THR A 240 -4.17 4.42 -0.18
CA THR A 240 -4.19 5.69 -0.93
C THR A 240 -4.22 5.50 -2.44
N GLY A 241 -4.24 4.25 -2.93
CA GLY A 241 -4.05 3.91 -4.34
C GLY A 241 -2.60 4.10 -4.79
N LYS A 242 -2.36 3.90 -6.10
CA LYS A 242 -1.02 4.05 -6.69
C LYS A 242 -0.55 5.51 -6.69
N PRO A 243 0.77 5.78 -6.61
CA PRO A 243 1.30 7.15 -6.56
C PRO A 243 0.93 7.99 -7.79
N VAL A 244 0.99 7.39 -8.99
CA VAL A 244 0.46 7.97 -10.22
C VAL A 244 -0.85 7.28 -10.56
N ASN A 245 -1.95 8.03 -10.60
CA ASN A 245 -3.27 7.50 -10.96
C ASN A 245 -4.05 8.53 -11.79
N ILE A 246 -4.45 8.14 -13.00
CA ILE A 246 -5.19 8.96 -13.97
C ILE A 246 -6.46 8.21 -14.34
N GLU A 247 -7.60 8.73 -13.93
CA GLU A 247 -8.91 8.19 -14.28
C GLU A 247 -9.41 8.84 -15.56
N LEU A 248 -9.78 8.03 -16.54
CA LEU A 248 -10.41 8.45 -17.79
C LEU A 248 -11.89 8.10 -17.73
N GLN A 249 -12.77 9.05 -17.98
CA GLN A 249 -14.22 8.87 -17.95
C GLN A 249 -14.83 9.17 -19.32
N GLY A 250 -15.84 8.39 -19.70
CA GLY A 250 -16.56 8.54 -20.96
C GLY A 250 -17.59 7.44 -21.20
N GLU A 251 -18.39 7.59 -22.26
CA GLU A 251 -19.49 6.67 -22.53
C GLU A 251 -19.03 5.38 -23.24
N ASP A 252 -18.12 5.45 -24.21
CA ASP A 252 -17.66 4.30 -24.99
C ASP A 252 -16.34 3.71 -24.44
N VAL A 253 -16.39 2.43 -24.04
CA VAL A 253 -15.23 1.70 -23.49
C VAL A 253 -14.17 1.41 -24.55
N ASN A 254 -14.56 1.20 -25.82
CA ASN A 254 -13.59 1.01 -26.91
C ASN A 254 -12.72 2.25 -27.04
N ARG A 255 -13.39 3.42 -27.11
CA ARG A 255 -12.71 4.70 -27.24
C ARG A 255 -11.88 5.04 -26.00
N LEU A 256 -12.37 4.72 -24.79
CA LEU A 256 -11.57 4.86 -23.57
C LEU A 256 -10.31 3.98 -23.61
N SER A 257 -10.38 2.76 -24.15
CA SER A 257 -9.23 1.85 -24.27
C SER A 257 -8.19 2.35 -25.28
N GLU A 258 -8.63 2.98 -26.36
CA GLU A 258 -7.74 3.66 -27.31
C GLU A 258 -7.06 4.86 -26.63
N LEU A 259 -7.86 5.70 -25.97
CA LEU A 259 -7.37 6.89 -25.27
C LEU A 259 -6.39 6.55 -24.14
N SER A 260 -6.62 5.48 -23.38
CA SER A 260 -5.70 5.04 -22.34
C SER A 260 -4.35 4.63 -22.94
N THR A 261 -4.37 3.91 -24.05
CA THR A 261 -3.16 3.52 -24.79
C THR A 261 -2.43 4.75 -25.34
N ASP A 262 -3.16 5.72 -25.89
CA ASP A 262 -2.59 6.95 -26.43
C ASP A 262 -2.00 7.83 -25.33
N ILE A 263 -2.66 7.95 -24.17
CA ILE A 263 -2.13 8.67 -23.00
C ILE A 263 -0.86 8.00 -22.48
N ILE A 264 -0.83 6.66 -22.38
CA ILE A 264 0.39 5.93 -21.98
C ILE A 264 1.54 6.23 -22.93
N LYS A 265 1.31 6.15 -24.26
CA LYS A 265 2.32 6.48 -25.27
C LYS A 265 2.76 7.95 -25.18
N TYR A 266 1.82 8.86 -24.97
CA TYR A 266 2.08 10.28 -24.87
C TYR A 266 2.96 10.60 -23.66
N ILE A 267 2.63 10.08 -22.47
CA ILE A 267 3.44 10.28 -21.26
C ILE A 267 4.83 9.66 -21.44
N ASN A 268 4.91 8.44 -21.97
CA ASN A 268 6.20 7.78 -22.26
C ASN A 268 7.06 8.59 -23.26
N SER A 269 6.45 9.30 -24.21
CA SER A 269 7.18 10.14 -25.17
C SER A 269 7.87 11.34 -24.52
N LYS A 270 7.36 11.81 -23.38
CA LYS A 270 7.90 12.96 -22.65
C LYS A 270 9.11 12.61 -21.78
N LYS A 271 9.41 11.31 -21.61
CA LYS A 271 10.58 10.80 -20.85
C LYS A 271 10.70 11.43 -19.46
N ILE A 272 9.59 11.47 -18.74
CA ILE A 272 9.55 11.95 -17.35
C ILE A 272 10.33 10.95 -16.49
N ASN A 273 11.27 11.46 -15.70
CA ASN A 273 12.09 10.61 -14.83
C ASN A 273 11.27 10.15 -13.62
N GLY A 274 11.53 8.92 -13.18
CA GLY A 274 10.95 8.38 -11.95
C GLY A 274 9.56 7.75 -12.10
N ILE A 275 9.03 7.63 -13.31
CA ILE A 275 7.87 6.80 -13.61
C ILE A 275 8.36 5.39 -13.91
N GLU A 276 7.74 4.38 -13.29
CA GLU A 276 7.96 2.97 -13.64
C GLU A 276 7.15 2.62 -14.91
N GLU A 277 6.57 1.40 -14.98
CA GLU A 277 5.70 1.01 -16.08
C GLU A 277 4.30 1.63 -15.89
N LEU A 278 3.82 2.35 -16.91
CA LEU A 278 2.44 2.82 -16.98
C LEU A 278 1.53 1.73 -17.52
N GLN A 279 0.47 1.42 -16.78
CA GLN A 279 -0.46 0.35 -17.10
C GLN A 279 -1.91 0.84 -17.03
N ALA A 280 -2.79 0.21 -17.81
CA ALA A 280 -4.23 0.43 -17.76
C ALA A 280 -4.94 -0.76 -17.08
N ASP A 281 -5.96 -0.47 -16.27
CA ASP A 281 -6.76 -1.47 -15.55
C ASP A 281 -7.65 -2.33 -16.47
N VAL A 282 -8.13 -1.76 -17.58
CA VAL A 282 -8.97 -2.45 -18.58
C VAL A 282 -8.20 -2.59 -19.89
N LYS A 283 -8.12 -3.83 -20.38
CA LYS A 283 -7.48 -4.18 -21.67
C LYS A 283 -8.51 -4.86 -22.59
N LEU A 284 -8.54 -4.47 -23.87
CA LEU A 284 -9.39 -5.10 -24.90
C LEU A 284 -8.71 -6.33 -25.49
N ALA A 285 -8.50 -7.36 -24.65
CA ALA A 285 -7.65 -8.49 -25.01
C ALA A 285 -8.19 -9.85 -24.59
N LYS A 286 -9.41 -9.95 -24.06
CA LYS A 286 -9.96 -11.24 -23.63
C LYS A 286 -10.59 -11.98 -24.80
N PRO A 287 -9.99 -13.06 -25.31
CA PRO A 287 -10.61 -13.85 -26.37
C PRO A 287 -11.88 -14.53 -25.84
N GLN A 288 -12.92 -14.56 -26.66
CA GLN A 288 -14.17 -15.24 -26.37
C GLN A 288 -14.67 -16.01 -27.59
N LEU A 289 -15.30 -17.14 -27.32
CA LEU A 289 -16.02 -17.93 -28.32
C LEU A 289 -17.51 -17.69 -28.11
N LEU A 290 -18.10 -16.90 -29.01
CA LEU A 290 -19.52 -16.56 -28.95
C LEU A 290 -20.33 -17.63 -29.67
N VAL A 291 -21.28 -18.25 -28.95
CA VAL A 291 -22.25 -19.17 -29.55
C VAL A 291 -23.54 -18.41 -29.82
N GLU A 292 -23.77 -18.09 -31.09
CA GLU A 292 -24.97 -17.41 -31.54
C GLU A 292 -26.04 -18.42 -31.94
N VAL A 293 -27.16 -18.41 -31.22
CA VAL A 293 -28.29 -19.29 -31.52
C VAL A 293 -29.10 -18.73 -32.68
N ASP A 294 -29.21 -19.51 -33.76
CA ASP A 294 -30.10 -19.23 -34.87
C ASP A 294 -31.54 -19.57 -34.45
N ARG A 295 -32.29 -18.53 -34.08
CA ARG A 295 -33.68 -18.68 -33.59
C ARG A 295 -34.63 -19.18 -34.68
N GLU A 296 -34.33 -18.95 -35.96
CA GLU A 296 -35.17 -19.44 -37.06
C GLU A 296 -34.97 -20.93 -37.28
N ALA A 297 -33.71 -21.38 -37.31
CA ALA A 297 -33.37 -22.79 -37.38
C ALA A 297 -33.89 -23.54 -36.14
N ALA A 298 -33.69 -23.00 -34.93
CA ALA A 298 -34.19 -23.60 -33.70
C ALA A 298 -35.71 -23.80 -33.73
N ARG A 299 -36.49 -22.81 -34.21
CA ARG A 299 -37.94 -22.95 -34.39
C ARG A 299 -38.31 -24.01 -35.43
N ARG A 300 -37.60 -24.08 -36.55
CA ARG A 300 -37.84 -25.08 -37.60
C ARG A 300 -37.65 -26.51 -37.10
N TYR A 301 -36.64 -26.72 -36.26
CA TYR A 301 -36.35 -28.01 -35.65
C TYR A 301 -37.15 -28.27 -34.35
N GLY A 302 -37.87 -27.27 -33.83
CA GLY A 302 -38.63 -27.39 -32.58
C GLY A 302 -37.77 -27.43 -31.32
N VAL A 303 -36.53 -26.95 -31.39
CA VAL A 303 -35.58 -26.93 -30.26
C VAL A 303 -35.71 -25.60 -29.51
N SER A 304 -35.76 -25.62 -28.18
CA SER A 304 -35.77 -24.39 -27.38
C SER A 304 -34.35 -23.84 -27.17
N THR A 305 -34.22 -22.52 -27.01
CA THR A 305 -32.94 -21.89 -26.64
C THR A 305 -32.42 -22.37 -25.30
N ARG A 306 -33.32 -22.75 -24.38
CA ARG A 306 -33.00 -23.36 -23.09
C ARG A 306 -32.29 -24.70 -23.29
N ASP A 307 -32.80 -25.57 -24.16
CA ASP A 307 -32.20 -26.89 -24.39
C ASP A 307 -30.80 -26.77 -25.02
N ILE A 308 -30.63 -25.84 -25.96
CA ILE A 308 -29.31 -25.52 -26.55
C ILE A 308 -28.33 -25.06 -25.46
N GLY A 309 -28.74 -24.09 -24.63
CA GLY A 309 -27.91 -23.57 -23.56
C GLY A 309 -27.57 -24.60 -22.49
N MET A 310 -28.54 -25.42 -22.07
CA MET A 310 -28.33 -26.50 -21.10
C MET A 310 -27.43 -27.61 -21.66
N ALA A 311 -27.55 -27.94 -22.94
CA ALA A 311 -26.68 -28.92 -23.59
C ALA A 311 -25.21 -28.45 -23.55
N LEU A 312 -24.93 -27.20 -23.94
CA LEU A 312 -23.57 -26.65 -23.88
C LEU A 312 -23.06 -26.52 -22.43
N ARG A 313 -23.90 -26.00 -21.52
CA ARG A 313 -23.53 -25.80 -20.12
C ARG A 313 -23.19 -27.13 -19.43
N SER A 314 -24.06 -28.13 -19.56
CA SER A 314 -23.84 -29.45 -18.93
C SER A 314 -22.65 -30.19 -19.56
N SER A 315 -22.32 -29.90 -20.81
CA SER A 315 -21.17 -30.51 -21.48
C SER A 315 -19.84 -29.95 -21.01
N ILE A 316 -19.76 -28.63 -20.81
CA ILE A 316 -18.54 -27.93 -20.41
C ILE A 316 -18.38 -27.91 -18.89
N TYR A 317 -19.35 -27.32 -18.18
CA TYR A 317 -19.28 -27.13 -16.73
C TYR A 317 -19.78 -28.34 -15.95
N GLY A 318 -20.64 -29.13 -16.56
CA GLY A 318 -21.35 -30.21 -15.89
C GLY A 318 -22.73 -29.81 -15.41
N SER A 319 -23.55 -30.83 -15.21
CA SER A 319 -24.79 -30.73 -14.43
C SER A 319 -24.58 -31.49 -13.14
N GLU A 320 -24.81 -30.81 -12.03
CA GLU A 320 -24.98 -31.45 -10.73
C GLU A 320 -26.22 -32.36 -10.79
N VAL A 321 -26.08 -33.60 -10.34
CA VAL A 321 -27.17 -34.59 -10.36
C VAL A 321 -27.59 -35.06 -8.98
N THR A 322 -26.65 -35.18 -8.06
CA THR A 322 -26.88 -35.59 -6.68
C THR A 322 -25.64 -35.30 -5.84
N ASP A 323 -25.79 -35.25 -4.54
CA ASP A 323 -24.66 -35.22 -3.60
C ASP A 323 -24.35 -36.62 -3.08
N LEU A 324 -23.07 -36.90 -2.89
CA LEU A 324 -22.55 -38.09 -2.24
C LEU A 324 -22.10 -37.71 -0.83
N LYS A 325 -22.74 -38.26 0.18
CA LYS A 325 -22.36 -38.05 1.58
C LYS A 325 -21.36 -39.12 2.03
N ILE A 326 -20.21 -38.69 2.54
CA ILE A 326 -19.18 -39.57 3.13
C ILE A 326 -18.82 -38.99 4.50
N GLY A 327 -19.27 -39.66 5.57
CA GLY A 327 -19.14 -39.13 6.94
C GLY A 327 -20.01 -37.89 7.13
N ASP A 328 -19.40 -36.82 7.61
CA ASP A 328 -20.06 -35.51 7.79
C ASP A 328 -19.90 -34.59 6.57
N ASP A 329 -19.12 -35.00 5.56
CA ASP A 329 -18.86 -34.23 4.34
C ASP A 329 -19.82 -34.64 3.21
N GLU A 330 -20.23 -33.64 2.41
CA GLU A 330 -21.08 -33.81 1.23
C GLU A 330 -20.33 -33.40 -0.04
N TYR A 331 -20.31 -34.27 -1.03
CA TYR A 331 -19.57 -34.12 -2.29
C TYR A 331 -20.53 -34.09 -3.48
N PRO A 332 -20.65 -32.97 -4.21
CA PRO A 332 -21.54 -32.90 -5.37
C PRO A 332 -21.04 -33.76 -6.53
N ILE A 333 -21.93 -34.57 -7.10
CA ILE A 333 -21.66 -35.37 -8.29
C ILE A 333 -22.10 -34.60 -9.54
N PHE A 334 -21.14 -34.33 -10.42
CA PHE A 334 -21.37 -33.70 -11.72
C PHE A 334 -21.27 -34.70 -12.87
N ILE A 335 -22.24 -34.65 -13.78
CA ILE A 335 -22.16 -35.31 -15.09
C ILE A 335 -21.74 -34.25 -16.12
N ARG A 336 -20.66 -34.55 -16.85
CA ARG A 336 -20.12 -33.69 -17.93
C ARG A 336 -19.49 -34.54 -19.02
N LEU A 337 -19.21 -33.93 -20.18
CA LEU A 337 -18.48 -34.63 -21.23
C LEU A 337 -17.06 -34.98 -20.75
N SER A 338 -16.55 -36.09 -21.30
CA SER A 338 -15.15 -36.46 -21.15
C SER A 338 -14.25 -35.36 -21.70
N GLU A 339 -13.12 -35.13 -21.03
CA GLU A 339 -12.21 -34.02 -21.27
C GLU A 339 -11.80 -33.86 -22.73
N LYS A 340 -11.49 -34.96 -23.42
CA LYS A 340 -11.13 -34.97 -24.86
C LYS A 340 -12.18 -34.33 -25.78
N TYR A 341 -13.46 -34.33 -25.39
CA TYR A 341 -14.54 -33.72 -26.16
C TYR A 341 -14.83 -32.28 -25.72
N ARG A 342 -14.43 -31.88 -24.51
CA ARG A 342 -14.69 -30.52 -23.98
C ARG A 342 -13.79 -29.46 -24.62
N HIS A 343 -12.57 -29.84 -24.99
CA HIS A 343 -11.61 -28.92 -25.64
C HIS A 343 -11.72 -28.95 -27.18
N ASN A 344 -12.64 -29.75 -27.73
CA ASN A 344 -12.84 -29.85 -29.17
C ASN A 344 -14.16 -29.16 -29.56
N ILE A 345 -14.03 -28.01 -30.22
CA ILE A 345 -15.16 -27.18 -30.65
C ILE A 345 -16.09 -27.96 -31.59
N ASP A 346 -15.55 -28.72 -32.54
CA ASP A 346 -16.35 -29.50 -33.48
C ASP A 346 -17.14 -30.61 -32.77
N ALA A 347 -16.55 -31.22 -31.73
CA ALA A 347 -17.23 -32.23 -30.92
C ALA A 347 -18.38 -31.62 -30.12
N LEU A 348 -18.18 -30.42 -29.55
CA LEU A 348 -19.25 -29.67 -28.88
C LEU A 348 -20.37 -29.29 -29.86
N MET A 349 -20.03 -28.82 -31.06
CA MET A 349 -21.04 -28.39 -32.04
C MET A 349 -21.79 -29.55 -32.69
N ASN A 350 -21.16 -30.70 -32.87
CA ASN A 350 -21.82 -31.90 -33.40
C ASN A 350 -22.59 -32.69 -32.34
N GLN A 351 -22.58 -32.24 -31.09
CA GLN A 351 -23.32 -32.88 -30.03
C GLN A 351 -24.83 -32.87 -30.32
N PRO A 352 -25.52 -34.02 -30.24
CA PRO A 352 -26.96 -34.06 -30.41
C PRO A 352 -27.67 -33.51 -29.18
N ILE A 353 -28.47 -32.47 -29.38
CA ILE A 353 -29.46 -32.03 -28.40
C ILE A 353 -30.61 -33.04 -28.46
N THR A 354 -30.83 -33.77 -27.38
CA THR A 354 -31.96 -34.69 -27.26
C THR A 354 -33.11 -33.97 -26.56
N PHE A 355 -34.23 -33.83 -27.25
CA PHE A 355 -35.42 -33.17 -26.73
C PHE A 355 -36.69 -33.89 -27.21
N ARG A 356 -37.81 -33.62 -26.55
CA ARG A 356 -39.11 -34.11 -26.98
C ARG A 356 -39.74 -33.05 -27.88
N ASN A 357 -39.98 -33.40 -29.13
CA ASN A 357 -40.55 -32.45 -30.09
C ASN A 357 -42.01 -32.12 -29.66
N PRO A 358 -42.34 -30.84 -29.42
CA PRO A 358 -43.66 -30.45 -28.95
C PRO A 358 -44.78 -30.67 -29.98
N GLY A 359 -44.45 -30.78 -31.27
CA GLY A 359 -45.43 -30.98 -32.34
C GLY A 359 -45.91 -32.42 -32.51
N ASN A 360 -45.10 -33.42 -32.14
CA ASN A 360 -45.43 -34.84 -32.35
C ASN A 360 -45.18 -35.75 -31.13
N GLY A 361 -44.60 -35.20 -30.04
CA GLY A 361 -44.32 -35.93 -28.80
C GLY A 361 -43.17 -36.94 -28.89
N GLN A 362 -42.51 -37.09 -30.03
CA GLN A 362 -41.41 -38.02 -30.25
C GLN A 362 -40.08 -37.43 -29.75
N ILE A 363 -39.14 -38.31 -29.42
CA ILE A 363 -37.77 -37.90 -29.11
C ILE A 363 -37.08 -37.56 -30.42
N ALA A 364 -36.55 -36.34 -30.51
CA ALA A 364 -35.77 -35.86 -31.65
C ALA A 364 -34.35 -35.52 -31.19
N GLN A 365 -33.40 -35.68 -32.11
CA GLN A 365 -32.01 -35.30 -31.91
C GLN A 365 -31.59 -34.34 -33.01
N VAL A 366 -31.05 -33.19 -32.61
CA VAL A 366 -30.59 -32.16 -33.53
C VAL A 366 -29.20 -31.71 -33.08
N PRO A 367 -28.19 -31.73 -33.96
CA PRO A 367 -26.86 -31.27 -33.59
C PRO A 367 -26.87 -29.76 -33.32
N ILE A 368 -26.05 -29.29 -32.38
CA ILE A 368 -25.94 -27.87 -32.03
C ILE A 368 -25.57 -27.02 -33.25
N SER A 369 -24.72 -27.55 -34.14
CA SER A 369 -24.32 -26.91 -35.41
C SER A 369 -25.47 -26.62 -36.38
N ALA A 370 -26.60 -27.30 -36.27
CA ALA A 370 -27.77 -27.03 -37.10
C ALA A 370 -28.61 -25.83 -36.59
N VAL A 371 -28.42 -25.42 -35.33
CA VAL A 371 -29.24 -24.40 -34.65
C VAL A 371 -28.42 -23.29 -34.00
N ALA A 372 -27.10 -23.36 -34.05
CA ALA A 372 -26.19 -22.35 -33.54
C ALA A 372 -24.92 -22.24 -34.38
N LYS A 373 -24.32 -21.06 -34.38
CA LYS A 373 -23.05 -20.75 -35.04
C LYS A 373 -22.05 -20.24 -34.03
N ILE A 374 -20.78 -20.49 -34.29
CA ILE A 374 -19.68 -19.98 -33.47
C ILE A 374 -19.08 -18.76 -34.16
N GLN A 375 -18.84 -17.71 -33.39
CA GLN A 375 -18.05 -16.56 -33.79
C GLN A 375 -16.88 -16.35 -32.83
N TYR A 376 -15.70 -16.11 -33.39
CA TYR A 376 -14.54 -15.69 -32.61
C TYR A 376 -14.60 -14.18 -32.42
N SER A 377 -14.52 -13.74 -31.16
CA SER A 377 -14.63 -12.34 -30.79
C SER A 377 -13.67 -12.05 -29.63
N THR A 378 -13.41 -10.77 -29.37
CA THR A 378 -12.68 -10.31 -28.19
C THR A 378 -13.59 -9.42 -27.37
N THR A 379 -13.42 -9.45 -26.06
CA THR A 379 -14.20 -8.64 -25.13
C THR A 379 -13.30 -7.99 -24.09
N TYR A 380 -13.89 -7.10 -23.32
CA TYR A 380 -13.24 -6.43 -22.20
C TYR A 380 -13.09 -7.39 -21.02
N THR A 381 -12.04 -7.16 -20.24
CA THR A 381 -11.72 -7.97 -19.07
C THR A 381 -12.66 -7.66 -17.92
N SER A 382 -12.91 -6.37 -17.71
CA SER A 382 -13.90 -5.84 -16.78
C SER A 382 -14.38 -4.48 -17.26
N ILE A 383 -15.57 -4.05 -16.81
CA ILE A 383 -16.07 -2.69 -17.02
C ILE A 383 -16.16 -2.03 -15.66
N LYS A 384 -15.23 -1.12 -15.38
CA LYS A 384 -15.22 -0.33 -14.15
C LYS A 384 -16.11 0.90 -14.35
N ARG A 385 -16.78 1.31 -13.28
CA ARG A 385 -17.64 2.49 -13.27
C ARG A 385 -17.36 3.32 -12.03
N LYS A 386 -17.38 4.63 -12.19
CA LYS A 386 -17.31 5.61 -11.11
C LYS A 386 -18.42 6.61 -11.33
N ASP A 387 -19.21 6.88 -10.29
CA ASP A 387 -20.37 7.78 -10.36
C ASP A 387 -21.31 7.46 -11.54
N THR A 388 -21.58 6.17 -11.75
CA THR A 388 -22.37 5.60 -12.87
C THR A 388 -21.81 5.73 -14.29
N GLU A 389 -20.71 6.46 -14.48
CA GLU A 389 -19.99 6.56 -15.75
C GLU A 389 -18.93 5.47 -15.88
N ARG A 390 -18.62 5.05 -17.11
CA ARG A 390 -17.54 4.08 -17.35
C ARG A 390 -16.20 4.78 -17.18
N ALA A 391 -15.28 4.09 -16.53
CA ALA A 391 -13.94 4.61 -16.29
C ALA A 391 -12.87 3.58 -16.61
N ILE A 392 -11.73 4.06 -17.13
CA ILE A 392 -10.49 3.31 -17.27
C ILE A 392 -9.42 4.08 -16.50
N THR A 393 -8.66 3.37 -15.67
CA THR A 393 -7.62 3.97 -14.83
C THR A 393 -6.25 3.61 -15.40
N VAL A 394 -5.46 4.63 -15.71
CA VAL A 394 -4.03 4.50 -16.03
C VAL A 394 -3.23 4.80 -14.76
N PHE A 395 -2.41 3.85 -14.33
CA PHE A 395 -1.67 3.95 -13.09
C PHE A 395 -0.20 3.53 -13.27
N SER A 396 0.65 3.99 -12.35
CA SER A 396 2.05 3.57 -12.27
C SER A 396 2.59 3.78 -10.86
N ASN A 397 3.62 2.99 -10.55
CA ASN A 397 4.48 3.22 -9.40
C ASN A 397 5.56 4.25 -9.73
N VAL A 398 6.15 4.82 -8.68
CA VAL A 398 7.23 5.80 -8.77
C VAL A 398 8.50 5.15 -8.21
N THR A 399 9.63 5.38 -8.86
CA THR A 399 10.91 4.82 -8.43
C THR A 399 11.33 5.35 -7.06
N ALA A 400 12.12 4.59 -6.30
CA ALA A 400 12.47 4.92 -4.91
C ALA A 400 13.25 6.24 -4.75
N ASP A 401 13.90 6.72 -5.79
CA ASP A 401 14.67 7.97 -5.84
C ASP A 401 13.83 9.20 -6.24
N ALA A 402 12.61 9.00 -6.73
CA ALA A 402 11.74 10.06 -7.22
C ALA A 402 10.64 10.43 -6.21
N ASN A 403 10.24 11.70 -6.22
CA ASN A 403 9.13 12.19 -5.39
C ASN A 403 7.80 12.08 -6.17
N PRO A 404 6.80 11.32 -5.69
CA PRO A 404 5.50 11.22 -6.34
C PRO A 404 4.82 12.57 -6.64
N ASN A 405 4.95 13.55 -5.75
CA ASN A 405 4.39 14.90 -5.95
C ASN A 405 5.02 15.63 -7.14
N GLU A 406 6.34 15.51 -7.29
CA GLU A 406 7.09 16.14 -8.39
C GLU A 406 6.72 15.47 -9.71
N VAL A 407 6.73 14.13 -9.74
CA VAL A 407 6.40 13.33 -10.93
C VAL A 407 4.97 13.62 -11.41
N VAL A 408 3.96 13.60 -10.52
CA VAL A 408 2.58 13.89 -10.93
C VAL A 408 2.42 15.35 -11.38
N SER A 409 3.16 16.29 -10.80
CA SER A 409 3.13 17.68 -11.25
C SER A 409 3.72 17.84 -12.65
N GLU A 410 4.82 17.13 -12.96
CA GLU A 410 5.38 17.08 -14.32
C GLU A 410 4.40 16.43 -15.31
N ILE A 411 3.74 15.33 -14.93
CA ILE A 411 2.71 14.70 -15.78
C ILE A 411 1.54 15.66 -16.01
N LYS A 412 1.07 16.38 -14.99
CA LYS A 412 0.00 17.38 -15.11
C LYS A 412 0.37 18.45 -16.13
N LEU A 413 1.56 19.03 -16.01
CA LEU A 413 2.06 20.04 -16.95
C LEU A 413 2.17 19.47 -18.37
N ALA A 414 2.66 18.23 -18.53
CA ALA A 414 2.74 17.60 -19.85
C ALA A 414 1.37 17.32 -20.47
N MET A 415 0.37 17.02 -19.64
CA MET A 415 -1.00 16.73 -20.06
C MET A 415 -1.84 17.98 -20.35
N GLU A 416 -1.42 19.19 -19.94
CA GLU A 416 -2.10 20.44 -20.32
C GLU A 416 -2.16 20.63 -21.85
N ASP A 417 -1.12 20.17 -22.55
CA ASP A 417 -1.05 20.19 -24.01
C ASP A 417 -1.89 19.09 -24.70
N TYR A 418 -2.40 18.11 -23.94
CA TYR A 418 -3.12 16.96 -24.49
C TYR A 418 -4.59 17.28 -24.73
N GLN A 419 -5.01 17.28 -25.99
CA GLN A 419 -6.39 17.55 -26.37
C GLN A 419 -7.26 16.30 -26.23
N MET A 420 -8.20 16.34 -25.26
CA MET A 420 -9.20 15.29 -25.10
C MET A 420 -10.32 15.42 -26.13
N PRO A 421 -10.83 14.31 -26.68
CA PRO A 421 -12.04 14.32 -27.51
C PRO A 421 -13.28 14.77 -26.71
N GLU A 422 -14.27 15.30 -27.42
CA GLU A 422 -15.54 15.72 -26.83
C GLU A 422 -16.27 14.54 -26.16
N GLY A 423 -16.83 14.76 -24.97
CA GLY A 423 -17.51 13.71 -24.19
C GLY A 423 -16.59 12.82 -23.35
N TYR A 424 -15.28 13.09 -23.33
CA TYR A 424 -14.30 12.38 -22.49
C TYR A 424 -13.61 13.35 -21.56
N SER A 425 -13.33 12.90 -20.34
CA SER A 425 -12.57 13.67 -19.36
C SER A 425 -11.50 12.80 -18.70
N TYR A 426 -10.48 13.44 -18.13
CA TYR A 426 -9.52 12.77 -17.27
C TYR A 426 -9.41 13.51 -15.93
N LYS A 427 -9.12 12.76 -14.87
CA LYS A 427 -8.87 13.29 -13.53
C LYS A 427 -7.66 12.60 -12.92
N PHE A 428 -6.75 13.39 -12.35
CA PHE A 428 -5.68 12.86 -11.51
C PHE A 428 -6.23 12.53 -10.12
N THR A 429 -6.06 11.29 -9.68
CA THR A 429 -6.51 10.78 -8.38
C THR A 429 -5.36 10.03 -7.67
N GLY A 430 -5.66 9.26 -6.61
CA GLY A 430 -4.65 8.48 -5.86
C GLY A 430 -4.08 9.25 -4.65
N GLU A 431 -2.80 9.00 -4.33
CA GLU A 431 -2.13 9.56 -3.14
C GLU A 431 -2.16 11.09 -3.10
N GLN A 432 -2.16 11.73 -4.27
CA GLN A 432 -2.27 13.18 -4.43
C GLN A 432 -3.62 13.75 -3.97
N GLU A 433 -4.71 13.05 -4.27
CA GLU A 433 -6.05 13.49 -3.89
C GLU A 433 -6.22 13.40 -2.37
N GLU A 434 -5.69 12.35 -1.75
CA GLU A 434 -5.63 12.21 -0.28
C GLU A 434 -4.74 13.27 0.38
N THR A 435 -3.61 13.64 -0.25
CA THR A 435 -2.75 14.74 0.24
C THR A 435 -3.46 16.10 0.14
N SER A 436 -4.27 16.31 -0.89
CA SER A 436 -5.04 17.54 -1.10
C SER A 436 -6.28 17.63 -0.21
N ARG A 437 -6.73 16.51 0.38
CA ARG A 437 -7.84 16.50 1.34
C ARG A 437 -7.40 17.22 2.63
N PRO A 438 -8.24 18.09 3.19
CA PRO A 438 -7.88 18.84 4.39
C PRO A 438 -7.68 17.90 5.59
N MET A 439 -6.53 18.01 6.25
CA MET A 439 -6.04 17.15 7.36
C MET A 439 -7.01 16.93 8.55
N TRP A 440 -8.08 17.71 8.69
CA TRP A 440 -9.02 17.56 9.81
C TRP A 440 -10.05 16.42 9.65
N LEU A 441 -10.30 15.95 8.42
CA LEU A 441 -11.24 14.84 8.16
C LEU A 441 -10.76 13.46 8.66
N PRO A 442 -9.51 13.03 8.46
CA PRO A 442 -9.04 11.75 9.00
C PRO A 442 -8.96 11.75 10.54
N ILE A 443 -8.69 12.90 11.17
CA ILE A 443 -8.68 13.03 12.64
C ILE A 443 -10.08 12.85 13.25
N ALA A 444 -11.14 13.27 12.53
CA ALA A 444 -12.51 13.08 12.96
C ALA A 444 -12.94 11.60 12.92
N ASN A 445 -12.48 10.81 11.95
CA ASN A 445 -12.86 9.40 11.83
C ASN A 445 -12.16 8.49 12.85
N VAL A 446 -10.99 8.87 13.36
CA VAL A 446 -10.30 8.12 14.44
C VAL A 446 -10.91 8.41 15.81
N LEU A 447 -11.67 9.50 15.98
CA LEU A 447 -12.35 9.87 17.23
C LEU A 447 -13.79 9.32 17.34
N VAL A 448 -14.25 8.53 16.37
CA VAL A 448 -15.63 7.98 16.33
C VAL A 448 -15.66 6.45 16.53
N TYR A 449 -14.54 5.83 16.92
CA TYR A 449 -14.53 4.44 17.42
C TYR A 449 -14.13 4.35 18.89
#